data_AF-A0A4R8X8S0-F1
#
_entry.id   AF-A0A4R8X8S0-F1
#
_cell.length_a   1.000
_cell.length_b   1.000
_cell.length_c   1.000
_cell.angle_alpha   90.00
_cell.angle_beta   90.00
_cell.angle_gamma   90.00
#
_symmetry.space_group_name_H-M   'P 1'
#
loop_
_entity.id
_entity.type
_entity.pdbx_description
1 polymer ?
#
loop_
_entity_poly.entity_id
_entity_poly.type
_entity_poly.pdbx_seq_one_letter_code
_entity_poly.pdbx_strand_id
1 'polypeptide(L)' 'MKLAARAGLATLADQWLTVPADKGANAGLKVTSLVGGMVAGADSIDDLAILHHGGMRKVFTN' A
#
# COMPACT_ATOMS: atom_id res chain seq x y z
N MET A 1 6.86 10.06 -7.38
CA MET A 1 7.58 8.90 -6.78
C MET A 1 9.11 9.00 -6.75
N LYS A 2 9.79 9.87 -7.53
CA LYS A 2 11.27 10.01 -7.46
C LYS A 2 11.80 10.37 -6.06
N LEU A 3 11.11 11.24 -5.33
CA LEU A 3 11.50 11.60 -3.95
C LEU A 3 11.39 10.39 -3.01
N ALA A 4 10.26 9.66 -3.05
CA ALA A 4 10.06 8.46 -2.24
C ALA A 4 11.12 7.38 -2.52
N ALA A 5 11.52 7.20 -3.79
CA ALA A 5 12.61 6.30 -4.15
C ALA A 5 13.96 6.76 -3.58
N ARG A 6 14.30 8.05 -3.72
CA ARG A 6 15.54 8.63 -3.17
C ARG A 6 15.58 8.57 -1.63
N ALA A 7 14.44 8.70 -0.98
CA ALA A 7 14.30 8.60 0.47
C ALA A 7 14.31 7.15 0.96
N GLY A 8 14.34 6.15 0.07
CA GLY A 8 14.34 4.74 0.45
C GLY A 8 13.03 4.26 1.08
N LEU A 9 11.89 4.89 0.77
CA LEU A 9 10.61 4.64 1.44
C LEU A 9 10.20 3.16 1.40
N ALA A 10 10.35 2.49 0.25
CA ALA A 10 10.04 1.06 0.14
C ALA A 10 10.91 0.22 1.08
N THR A 11 12.22 0.42 1.04
CA THR A 11 13.20 -0.32 1.86
C THR A 11 12.98 -0.09 3.35
N LEU A 12 12.70 1.14 3.76
CA LEU A 12 12.40 1.46 5.16
C LEU A 12 11.09 0.82 5.62
N ALA A 13 10.06 0.83 4.77
CA ALA A 13 8.80 0.16 5.09
C ALA A 13 8.97 -1.37 5.18
N ASP A 14 9.74 -2.00 4.29
CA ASP A 14 10.05 -3.43 4.41
C ASP A 14 10.85 -3.75 5.69
N GLN A 15 11.71 -2.84 6.15
CA GLN A 15 12.53 -3.04 7.34
C GLN A 15 11.74 -2.85 8.65
N TRP A 16 10.84 -1.86 8.70
CA TRP A 16 10.27 -1.40 9.97
C TRP A 16 8.79 -1.71 10.13
N LEU A 17 8.04 -1.94 9.05
CA LEU A 17 6.61 -2.24 9.13
C LEU A 17 6.38 -3.75 9.09
N THR A 18 6.01 -4.31 10.23
CA THR A 18 5.60 -5.71 10.34
C THR A 18 4.15 -5.79 10.79
N VAL A 19 3.37 -6.59 10.08
CA VAL A 19 2.02 -7.00 10.49
C VAL A 19 2.02 -8.52 10.58
N PRO A 20 1.48 -9.12 11.65
CA PRO A 20 1.43 -10.57 11.78
C PRO A 20 0.77 -11.25 10.57
N ALA A 21 1.21 -12.49 10.31
CA ALA A 21 0.72 -13.32 9.22
C ALA A 21 0.95 -12.73 7.81
N ASP A 22 0.20 -13.25 6.83
CA ASP A 22 0.31 -12.89 5.41
C ASP A 22 -0.07 -11.43 5.11
N LYS A 23 -0.71 -10.75 6.06
CA LYS A 23 -1.17 -9.37 5.90
C LYS A 23 -0.04 -8.36 5.82
N GLY A 24 1.13 -8.69 6.40
CA GLY A 24 2.34 -7.88 6.32
C GLY A 24 3.19 -8.08 5.06
N ALA A 25 2.81 -8.99 4.16
CA ALA A 25 3.58 -9.26 2.95
C ALA A 25 3.71 -8.01 2.06
N ASN A 26 4.91 -7.79 1.49
CA ASN A 26 5.20 -6.70 0.56
C ASN A 26 4.91 -5.30 1.16
N ALA A 27 5.30 -5.07 2.41
CA ALA A 27 5.05 -3.82 3.13
C ALA A 27 5.52 -2.57 2.36
N GLY A 28 6.74 -2.61 1.80
CA GLY A 28 7.32 -1.54 0.99
C GLY A 28 6.50 -1.21 -0.24
N LEU A 29 6.04 -2.23 -0.98
CA LEU A 29 5.19 -2.05 -2.16
C LEU A 29 3.81 -1.51 -1.79
N LYS A 30 3.19 -2.02 -0.71
CA LYS A 30 1.88 -1.54 -0.24
C LYS A 30 1.93 -0.07 0.18
N VAL A 31 2.92 0.32 0.98
CA VAL A 31 3.11 1.72 1.43
C VAL A 31 3.39 2.64 0.26
N THR A 32 4.31 2.28 -0.63
CA THR A 32 4.64 3.12 -1.80
C THR A 32 3.49 3.24 -2.79
N SER A 33 2.67 2.21 -2.96
CA SER A 33 1.45 2.27 -3.79
C SER A 33 0.43 3.23 -3.19
N LEU A 34 0.24 3.19 -1.86
CA LEU A 34 -0.66 4.10 -1.15
C LEU A 34 -0.24 5.57 -1.33
N VAL A 35 1.04 5.87 -1.05
CA VAL A 35 1.60 7.20 -1.21
C VAL A 35 1.54 7.65 -2.67
N GLY A 36 1.78 6.73 -3.62
CA GLY A 36 1.65 7.02 -5.05
C GLY A 36 0.24 7.44 -5.44
N GLY A 37 -0.78 6.76 -4.92
CA GLY A 37 -2.18 7.13 -5.13
C GLY A 37 -2.55 8.47 -4.51
N MET A 38 -2.08 8.76 -3.29
CA MET A 38 -2.30 10.07 -2.65
C MET A 38 -1.63 11.21 -3.42
N VAL A 39 -0.41 11.00 -3.91
CA VAL A 39 0.28 11.94 -4.80
C VAL A 39 -0.47 12.14 -6.11
N ALA A 40 -1.20 11.13 -6.58
CA ALA A 40 -2.05 11.20 -7.77
C ALA A 40 -3.43 11.84 -7.53
N GLY A 41 -3.73 12.27 -6.29
CA GLY A 41 -4.96 12.99 -5.95
C GLY A 41 -6.00 12.19 -5.17
N ALA A 42 -5.70 10.97 -4.73
CA ALA A 42 -6.54 10.28 -3.75
C ALA A 42 -6.45 11.00 -2.38
N ASP A 43 -7.59 11.30 -1.77
CA ASP A 43 -7.64 11.98 -0.47
C ASP A 43 -7.94 10.98 0.67
N SER A 44 -8.42 9.78 0.31
CA SER A 44 -8.76 8.72 1.24
C SER A 44 -8.24 7.35 0.81
N ILE A 45 -8.26 6.40 1.75
CA ILE A 45 -8.01 4.98 1.47
C ILE A 45 -9.10 4.41 0.56
N ASP A 46 -10.33 4.90 0.69
CA ASP A 46 -11.46 4.45 -0.11
C ASP A 46 -11.28 4.82 -1.59
N ASP A 47 -10.66 5.96 -1.89
CA ASP A 47 -10.30 6.34 -3.28
C ASP A 47 -9.26 5.39 -3.89
N LEU A 48 -8.51 4.69 -3.04
CA LEU A 48 -7.53 3.66 -3.43
C LEU A 48 -8.14 2.27 -3.48
N ALA A 49 -9.47 2.19 -3.56
CA ALA A 49 -10.25 0.97 -3.64
C ALA A 49 -9.53 -0.10 -4.48
N ILE A 50 -9.14 0.22 -5.72
CA ILE A 50 -8.51 -0.72 -6.67
C ILE A 50 -7.22 -1.37 -6.11
N LEU A 51 -6.43 -0.62 -5.33
CA LEU A 51 -5.27 -1.14 -4.60
C LEU A 51 -5.68 -1.93 -3.34
N HIS A 52 -6.77 -1.52 -2.68
CA HIS A 52 -7.31 -2.16 -1.48
C HIS A 52 -7.93 -3.55 -1.78
N HIS A 53 -8.67 -3.72 -2.88
CA HIS A 53 -9.34 -5.00 -3.18
C HIS A 53 -8.44 -6.06 -3.82
N GLY A 54 -7.22 -5.71 -4.26
CA GLY A 54 -6.39 -6.58 -5.11
C GLY A 54 -6.01 -7.95 -4.54
N GLY A 55 -6.24 -8.19 -3.24
CA GLY A 55 -6.01 -9.49 -2.60
C GLY A 55 -7.00 -9.88 -1.51
N MET A 56 -8.12 -9.14 -1.37
CA MET A 56 -9.14 -9.45 -0.37
C MET A 56 -10.19 -10.41 -0.93
N ARG A 57 -10.49 -11.48 -0.18
CA ARG A 57 -11.62 -12.36 -0.50
C ARG A 57 -12.89 -11.52 -0.53
N LYS A 58 -13.72 -11.67 -1.56
CA LYS A 58 -15.04 -11.02 -1.62
C LYS A 58 -15.81 -11.39 -0.34
N VAL A 59 -16.12 -10.38 0.46
CA VAL A 59 -16.85 -10.55 1.73
C VAL A 59 -18.36 -10.62 1.47
N PHE A 60 -18.80 -10.11 0.31
CA PHE A 60 -20.16 -10.22 -0.18
C PHE A 60 -20.14 -10.82 -1.60
N THR A 61 -20.87 -11.91 -1.77
CA THR A 61 -21.24 -12.47 -3.08
C THR A 61 -22.73 -12.16 -3.24
N ASN A 62 -23.07 -11.44 -4.31
CA ASN A 62 -24.41 -11.48 -4.89
C ASN A 62 -24.51 -12.70 -5.80
#